data_AF-A0A9R1WFK2-F1
#
_entry.id   AF-A0A9R1WFK2-F1
#
_cell.length_a   1.000
_cell.length_b   1.000
_cell.length_c   1.000
_cell.angle_alpha   90.00
_cell.angle_beta   90.00
_cell.angle_gamma   90.00
#
_symmetry.space_group_name_H-M   'P 1'
#
loop_
_entity.id
_entity.type
_entity.pdbx_description
1 polymer ?
#
loop_
_entity_poly.entity_id
_entity_poly.type
_entity_poly.pdbx_seq_one_letter_code
_entity_poly.pdbx_strand_id
1 'polypeptide(L)'
;MADGISSFWGPVTSSHEWCEKNYVYSSYIAEFFNTISNIPCILLALIGLLSSLIQRFEKRFSVLHLSNMALAIGSMMYHATLQHV
;
A
#
# COMPACT_ATOMS: atom_id res chain seq x y z
N MET A 1 3.23 22.27 -18.23
CA MET A 1 4.43 21.46 -18.47
C MET A 1 4.77 20.75 -17.17
N ALA A 2 4.41 19.47 -17.08
CA ALA A 2 4.99 18.59 -16.09
C ALA A 2 5.55 17.44 -16.92
N ASP A 3 6.84 17.51 -17.23
CA ASP A 3 7.63 16.42 -17.80
C ASP A 3 7.84 15.36 -16.70
N GLY A 4 6.72 14.84 -16.19
CA GLY A 4 6.69 13.70 -15.28
C GLY A 4 6.92 12.43 -16.09
N ILE A 5 7.64 11.50 -15.51
CA ILE A 5 7.98 10.22 -16.12
C ILE A 5 6.70 9.55 -16.62
N SER A 6 6.71 8.98 -17.84
CA SER A 6 5.55 8.30 -18.41
C SER A 6 5.05 7.19 -17.46
N SER A 7 3.75 7.20 -17.15
CA SER A 7 3.10 6.17 -16.34
C SER A 7 3.27 4.79 -16.98
N PHE A 8 3.80 3.83 -16.21
CA PHE A 8 3.87 2.43 -16.63
C PHE A 8 2.49 1.76 -16.64
N TRP A 9 1.61 2.11 -15.69
CA TRP A 9 0.29 1.48 -15.51
C TRP A 9 -0.80 2.03 -16.45
N GLY A 10 -0.44 2.92 -17.37
CA GLY A 10 -1.38 3.58 -18.28
C GLY A 10 -2.02 4.82 -17.66
N PRO A 11 -3.15 5.31 -18.21
CA PRO A 11 -3.81 6.50 -17.71
C PRO A 11 -4.33 6.27 -16.29
N VAL A 12 -4.19 7.30 -15.44
CA VAL A 12 -4.78 7.31 -14.09
C VAL A 12 -6.30 7.16 -14.23
N THR A 13 -6.85 6.15 -13.56
CA THR A 13 -8.30 5.90 -13.56
C THR A 13 -8.92 6.15 -12.19
N SER A 14 -8.13 6.37 -11.14
CA SER A 14 -8.64 6.63 -9.80
C SER A 14 -9.58 7.84 -9.77
N SER A 15 -10.66 7.72 -9.00
CA SER A 15 -11.61 8.82 -8.78
C SER A 15 -11.04 9.94 -7.92
N HIS A 16 -9.98 9.67 -7.16
CA HIS A 16 -9.35 10.63 -6.27
C HIS A 16 -7.82 10.51 -6.33
N GLU A 17 -7.18 11.64 -6.54
CA GLU A 17 -5.73 11.81 -6.42
C GLU A 17 -5.45 12.53 -5.10
N TRP A 18 -4.39 12.12 -4.40
CA TRP A 18 -4.05 12.76 -3.14
C TRP A 18 -3.13 13.97 -3.38
N CYS A 19 -2.66 14.60 -2.30
CA CYS A 19 -1.80 15.77 -2.38
C CYS A 19 -0.41 15.47 -2.98
N GLU A 20 0.01 14.20 -2.99
CA GLU A 20 1.30 13.80 -3.55
C GLU A 20 1.27 13.83 -5.08
N LYS A 21 2.34 14.34 -5.69
CA LYS A 21 2.44 14.41 -7.16
C LYS A 21 2.73 13.02 -7.75
N ASN A 22 1.99 12.68 -8.80
CA ASN A 22 2.11 11.39 -9.49
C ASN A 22 3.43 11.25 -10.27
N TYR A 23 4.03 10.04 -10.20
CA TYR A 23 5.18 9.59 -10.99
C TYR A 23 6.41 10.50 -10.93
N VAL A 24 6.61 11.21 -9.81
CA VAL A 24 7.76 12.11 -9.63
C VAL A 24 9.07 11.35 -9.43
N TYR A 25 9.04 10.23 -8.69
CA TYR A 25 10.24 9.48 -8.30
C TYR A 25 10.46 8.19 -9.10
N SER A 26 9.42 7.66 -9.75
CA SER A 26 9.48 6.41 -10.50
C SER A 26 8.35 6.35 -11.54
N SER A 27 8.57 5.71 -12.70
CA SER A 27 7.52 5.36 -13.67
C SER A 27 6.56 4.28 -13.18
N TYR A 28 6.98 3.49 -12.18
CA TYR A 28 6.25 2.31 -11.70
C TYR A 28 5.38 2.59 -10.48
N ILE A 29 5.67 3.66 -9.74
CA ILE A 29 4.98 4.01 -8.49
C ILE A 29 4.47 5.44 -8.66
N ALA A 30 3.15 5.59 -8.68
CA ALA A 30 2.52 6.89 -8.87
C ALA A 30 2.77 7.82 -7.66
N GLU A 31 2.32 7.43 -6.47
CA GLU A 31 2.53 8.21 -5.24
C GLU A 31 3.56 7.50 -4.35
N PHE A 32 4.83 7.93 -4.42
CA PHE A 32 5.96 7.21 -3.84
C PHE A 32 5.92 7.15 -2.31
N PHE A 33 5.70 8.30 -1.65
CA PHE A 33 5.66 8.37 -0.20
C PHE A 33 4.39 7.74 0.37
N ASN A 34 3.25 7.93 -0.28
CA ASN A 34 2.01 7.24 0.08
C ASN A 34 2.15 5.71 -0.08
N THR A 35 2.87 5.23 -1.09
CA THR A 35 3.16 3.78 -1.24
C THR A 35 4.10 3.27 -0.14
N ILE A 36 5.25 3.92 0.08
CA ILE A 36 6.27 3.44 1.03
C ILE A 36 5.82 3.56 2.48
N SER A 37 5.01 4.56 2.82
CA SER A 37 4.47 4.73 4.17
C SER A 37 3.59 3.55 4.63
N ASN A 38 3.09 2.71 3.71
CA ASN A 38 2.38 1.47 4.06
C ASN A 38 3.32 0.31 4.45
N ILE A 39 4.63 0.37 4.14
CA ILE A 39 5.58 -0.72 4.44
C ILE A 39 5.68 -1.01 5.95
N PRO A 40 5.85 -0.01 6.84
CA PRO A 40 5.87 -0.26 8.28
C PRO A 40 4.58 -0.91 8.79
N CYS A 41 3.42 -0.56 8.24
CA CYS A 41 2.14 -1.17 8.59
C CYS A 41 2.11 -2.66 8.26
N ILE A 42 2.59 -3.06 7.07
CA ILE A 42 2.70 -4.47 6.67
C ILE A 42 3.67 -5.22 7.58
N LEU A 43 4.84 -4.64 7.87
CA LEU A 43 5.85 -5.26 8.73
C LEU A 43 5.34 -5.48 10.16
N LEU A 44 4.70 -4.47 10.76
CA LEU A 44 4.12 -4.58 12.09
C LEU A 44 2.96 -5.58 12.13
N ALA A 45 2.12 -5.61 11.10
CA ALA A 45 1.06 -6.60 10.98
C ALA A 45 1.61 -8.03 10.88
N LEU A 46 2.69 -8.23 10.11
CA LEU A 46 3.37 -9.53 10.01
C LEU A 46 4.00 -9.95 11.35
N ILE A 47 4.71 -9.04 12.03
CA ILE A 47 5.29 -9.31 13.35
C ILE A 47 4.19 -9.67 14.36
N GLY A 48 3.08 -8.95 14.35
CA GLY A 48 1.91 -9.23 15.19
C GLY A 48 1.27 -10.58 14.90
N LEU A 49 1.13 -10.94 13.62
CA LEU A 49 0.63 -12.24 13.20
C LEU A 49 1.54 -13.37 13.69
N LEU A 50 2.86 -13.27 13.44
CA LEU A 50 3.84 -14.26 13.90
C LEU A 50 3.81 -14.40 15.43
N SER A 51 3.76 -13.27 16.14
CA SER A 51 3.67 -13.26 17.61
C SER A 51 2.39 -13.95 18.11
N SER A 52 1.24 -13.69 17.47
CA SER A 52 -0.04 -14.32 17.79
C SER A 52 -0.01 -15.84 17.57
N LEU A 53 0.66 -16.31 16.51
CA LEU A 53 0.81 -17.73 16.22
C LEU A 53 1.77 -18.43 17.19
N ILE A 54 2.93 -17.82 17.47
CA ILE A 54 3.95 -18.36 18.37
C ILE A 54 3.42 -18.47 19.80
N GLN A 55 2.75 -17.41 20.29
CA GLN A 55 2.21 -17.36 21.64
C GLN A 55 0.85 -18.08 21.77
N ARG A 56 0.33 -18.65 20.67
CA ARG A 56 -0.94 -19.37 20.61
C ARG A 56 -2.13 -18.57 21.15
N PHE A 57 -2.16 -17.27 20.86
CA PHE A 57 -3.32 -16.45 21.19
C PHE A 57 -4.56 -16.90 20.43
N GLU A 58 -5.71 -16.45 20.92
CA GLU A 58 -7.00 -16.70 20.27
C GLU A 58 -6.97 -16.26 18.80
N LYS A 59 -7.64 -17.02 17.94
CA LYS A 59 -7.64 -16.80 16.48
C LYS A 59 -8.06 -15.40 16.06
N ARG A 60 -8.86 -14.70 16.89
CA ARG A 60 -9.26 -13.31 16.65
C ARG A 60 -8.07 -12.36 16.45
N PHE A 61 -6.97 -12.57 17.17
CA PHE A 61 -5.77 -11.74 17.02
C PHE A 61 -5.05 -12.01 15.71
N SER A 62 -4.97 -13.28 15.29
CA SER A 62 -4.39 -13.63 13.98
C SER A 62 -5.22 -13.04 12.83
N VAL A 63 -6.56 -13.11 12.93
CA VAL A 63 -7.48 -12.50 11.95
C VAL A 63 -7.29 -10.98 11.90
N LEU A 64 -7.19 -10.31 13.06
CA LEU A 64 -6.94 -8.87 13.12
C LEU A 64 -5.65 -8.47 12.39
N HIS A 65 -4.54 -9.17 12.64
CA HIS A 65 -3.28 -8.88 11.97
C HIS A 65 -3.32 -9.18 10.48
N LEU A 66 -4.00 -10.26 10.06
CA LEU A 66 -4.18 -10.59 8.65
C LEU A 66 -5.02 -9.53 7.93
N SER A 67 -6.11 -9.05 8.53
CA SER A 67 -6.95 -8.00 7.98
C SER A 67 -6.19 -6.68 7.83
N ASN A 68 -5.40 -6.28 8.84
CA ASN A 68 -4.56 -5.08 8.75
C ASN A 68 -3.49 -5.20 7.66
N MET A 69 -2.89 -6.38 7.51
CA MET A 69 -1.92 -6.64 6.44
C MET A 69 -2.56 -6.53 5.06
N ALA A 70 -3.75 -7.12 4.87
CA ALA A 70 -4.51 -7.02 3.62
C ALA A 70 -4.89 -5.57 3.29
N LEU A 71 -5.33 -4.79 4.28
CA LEU A 71 -5.66 -3.37 4.11
C LEU A 71 -4.44 -2.55 3.68
N ALA A 72 -3.29 -2.74 4.32
CA ALA A 72 -2.06 -2.02 4.00
C ALA A 72 -1.51 -2.39 2.61
N ILE A 73 -1.60 -3.66 2.21
CA ILE A 73 -1.24 -4.11 0.85
C ILE A 73 -2.19 -3.49 -0.19
N GLY A 74 -3.50 -3.49 0.07
CA GLY A 74 -4.50 -2.86 -0.81
C GLY A 74 -4.23 -1.37 -1.01
N SER A 75 -3.98 -0.65 0.08
CA SER A 75 -3.58 0.76 0.08
C SER A 75 -2.32 0.99 -0.75
N MET A 76 -1.27 0.17 -0.53
CA MET A 76 -0.03 0.25 -1.28
C MET A 76 -0.22 0.04 -2.79
N MET A 77 -1.04 -0.95 -3.19
CA MET A 77 -1.34 -1.19 -4.60
C MET A 77 -2.13 -0.05 -5.24
N TYR A 78 -3.09 0.53 -4.52
CA TYR A 78 -3.85 1.70 -4.98
C TYR A 78 -2.91 2.89 -5.23
N HIS A 79 -2.08 3.25 -4.26
CA HIS A 79 -1.16 4.39 -4.38
C HIS A 79 -0.04 4.18 -5.40
N ALA A 80 0.39 2.92 -5.61
CA ALA A 80 1.39 2.60 -6.62
C ALA A 80 0.85 2.74 -8.05
N THR A 81 -0.42 2.40 -8.27
CA THR A 81 -1.01 2.29 -9.62
C THR A 81 -1.93 3.46 -9.99
N LEU A 82 -2.60 4.06 -9.01
CA LEU A 82 -3.75 4.97 -9.17
C LEU A 82 -4.81 4.41 -10.12
N GLN A 83 -5.05 3.10 -10.03
CA GLN A 83 -6.10 2.42 -10.77
C GLN A 83 -7.33 2.16 -9.90
N HIS A 84 -8.51 2.15 -10.53
CA HIS A 84 -9.67 1.54 -9.90
C HIS A 84 -9.41 0.04 -9.71
N VAL A 85 -9.54 -0.41 -8.46
CA VAL A 85 -9.58 -1.82 -8.07
C VAL A 85 -11.01 -2.18 -7.72
#